data_AF-A0A4R6MG58-F1
#
_entry.id   AF-A0A4R6MG58-F1
#
_cell.length_a   1.000
_cell.length_b   1.000
_cell.length_c   1.000
_cell.angle_alpha   90.00
_cell.angle_beta   90.00
_cell.angle_gamma   90.00
#
_symmetry.space_group_name_H-M   'P 1'
#
loop_
_entity.id
_entity.type
_entity.pdbx_description
1 polymer ?
#
loop_
_entity_poly.entity_id
_entity_poly.type
_entity_poly.pdbx_seq_one_letter_code
_entity_poly.pdbx_strand_id
1 'polypeptide(L)'
;MIKKIFSLAIVISLFLACSKTDDDKPEEKISPKVVSFDTSQNSSLMFQDDEALEVMTSESRTYSISQVIRIKPIDEKTIEVSNFAPFDIEDAVILATIEGNTQVQLFKIKKIRAHATQKMKYPFVDGISSFLDAENKKVDLSQYKTTGVSPDKIAFDFTGENETILKLKKLKALKWTIKYHNYDPNNDPNNNWMPTTAKDIRRFSGLMLNMGIVFVSDKFKEAFLNEQIIGNDGKTALTLAEKEKAYNDILNHARFNCGKVDKVSGLGGGATLGYAEHILHDFISINAGDITSHEIGHCVGFNHDSNMTYPKTINNVSTGISPVMSRINKDFFAGGLFIVNLQNYYKLSDFQ
;
A
#
# COMPACT_ATOMS: atom_id res chain seq x y z
N MET A 1 30.02 -55.21 -73.13
CA MET A 1 30.14 -53.79 -72.73
C MET A 1 29.17 -53.52 -71.59
N ILE A 2 29.54 -52.58 -70.72
CA ILE A 2 28.85 -52.12 -69.49
C ILE A 2 29.19 -52.93 -68.23
N LYS A 3 30.20 -52.41 -67.53
CA LYS A 3 30.57 -52.61 -66.11
C LYS A 3 29.56 -51.90 -65.20
N LYS A 4 29.36 -52.42 -63.98
CA LYS A 4 29.41 -51.70 -62.66
C LYS A 4 28.91 -52.66 -61.56
N ILE A 5 29.81 -53.21 -60.73
CA ILE A 5 30.33 -52.75 -59.42
C ILE A 5 29.42 -53.13 -58.23
N PHE A 6 29.94 -54.09 -57.45
CA PHE A 6 29.86 -54.39 -56.01
C PHE A 6 28.93 -53.58 -55.10
N SER A 7 28.31 -54.28 -54.12
CA SER A 7 28.58 -54.06 -52.69
C SER A 7 27.97 -55.17 -51.81
N LEU A 8 28.83 -55.79 -51.00
CA LEU A 8 28.54 -56.79 -49.97
C LEU A 8 28.37 -56.04 -48.64
N ALA A 9 27.20 -56.12 -48.01
CA ALA A 9 26.96 -55.49 -46.71
C ALA A 9 27.34 -56.45 -45.58
N ILE A 10 28.39 -56.10 -44.84
CA ILE A 10 28.80 -56.72 -43.58
C ILE A 10 28.04 -55.99 -42.45
N VAL A 11 27.26 -56.73 -41.67
CA VAL A 11 26.61 -56.24 -40.45
C VAL A 11 27.59 -56.41 -39.28
N ILE A 12 28.11 -55.30 -38.77
CA ILE A 12 28.87 -55.24 -37.51
C ILE A 12 27.91 -54.77 -36.42
N SER A 13 27.59 -55.66 -35.49
CA SER A 13 26.90 -55.36 -34.24
C SER A 13 27.90 -54.86 -33.20
N LEU A 14 27.91 -53.56 -32.95
CA LEU A 14 28.62 -52.93 -31.83
C LEU A 14 27.69 -52.85 -30.62
N PHE A 15 28.06 -53.56 -29.55
CA PHE A 15 27.48 -53.41 -28.21
C PHE A 15 27.90 -52.07 -27.62
N LEU A 16 26.97 -51.12 -27.50
CA LEU A 16 27.11 -49.95 -26.65
C LEU A 16 26.54 -50.28 -25.26
N ALA A 17 27.44 -50.56 -24.33
CA ALA A 17 27.15 -50.52 -22.91
C ALA A 17 27.07 -49.04 -22.47
N CYS A 18 25.86 -48.51 -22.32
CA CYS A 18 25.65 -47.22 -21.66
C CYS A 18 25.65 -47.42 -20.14
N SER A 19 26.66 -46.86 -19.47
CA SER A 19 26.64 -46.63 -18.03
C SER A 19 25.51 -45.68 -17.68
N LYS A 20 24.57 -46.14 -16.85
CA LYS A 20 23.58 -45.26 -16.19
C LYS A 20 24.32 -44.41 -15.16
N THR A 21 24.46 -43.12 -15.43
CA THR A 21 24.69 -42.11 -14.40
C THR A 21 23.32 -41.77 -13.79
N ASP A 22 23.16 -42.03 -12.49
CA ASP A 22 21.94 -41.78 -11.71
C ASP A 22 21.72 -40.28 -11.37
N ASP A 23 22.04 -39.36 -12.30
CA ASP A 23 22.05 -37.90 -12.05
C ASP A 23 21.00 -37.10 -12.83
N ASP A 24 19.85 -37.70 -13.14
CA ASP A 24 18.66 -36.96 -13.59
C ASP A 24 17.51 -37.16 -12.62
N LYS A 25 17.69 -36.71 -11.37
CA LYS A 25 16.52 -36.32 -10.57
C LYS A 25 16.09 -34.94 -11.07
N PRO A 26 14.84 -34.76 -11.54
CA PRO A 26 14.38 -33.43 -11.93
C PRO A 26 14.55 -32.49 -10.73
N GLU A 27 15.30 -31.39 -10.92
CA GLU A 27 15.42 -30.36 -9.91
C GLU A 27 14.02 -29.93 -9.49
N GLU A 28 13.68 -30.14 -8.23
CA GLU A 28 12.37 -29.80 -7.69
C GLU A 28 12.19 -28.29 -7.80
N LYS A 29 11.28 -27.86 -8.68
CA LYS A 29 11.00 -26.44 -8.93
C LYS A 29 10.36 -25.82 -7.68
N ILE A 30 11.19 -25.20 -6.84
CA ILE A 30 10.73 -24.46 -5.66
C ILE A 30 9.85 -23.30 -6.13
N SER A 31 8.64 -23.22 -5.61
CA SER A 31 7.72 -22.11 -5.85
C SER A 31 7.04 -21.69 -4.55
N PRO A 32 6.80 -20.39 -4.34
CA PRO A 32 6.07 -19.94 -3.16
C PRO A 32 4.67 -20.56 -3.09
N LYS A 33 4.22 -20.92 -1.89
CA LYS A 33 2.84 -21.34 -1.65
C LYS A 33 1.89 -20.26 -2.18
N VAL A 34 0.90 -20.65 -2.98
CA VAL A 34 -0.12 -19.71 -3.50
C VAL A 34 -1.35 -19.76 -2.60
N VAL A 35 -1.85 -18.59 -2.21
CA VAL A 35 -3.06 -18.43 -1.38
C VAL A 35 -4.05 -17.48 -2.04
N SER A 36 -5.34 -17.68 -1.72
CA SER A 36 -6.43 -16.79 -2.10
C SER A 36 -7.29 -16.47 -0.89
N PHE A 37 -7.72 -15.21 -0.81
CA PHE A 37 -8.60 -14.63 0.20
C PHE A 37 -9.76 -13.91 -0.52
N ASP A 38 -10.42 -14.64 -1.42
CA ASP A 38 -11.35 -14.16 -2.45
C ASP A 38 -12.82 -14.49 -2.17
N THR A 39 -13.14 -15.22 -1.09
CA THR A 39 -14.50 -15.60 -0.73
C THR A 39 -14.78 -15.45 0.77
N SER A 40 -16.05 -15.49 1.16
CA SER A 40 -16.44 -15.48 2.58
C SER A 40 -16.02 -16.76 3.34
N GLN A 41 -15.65 -17.83 2.64
CA GLN A 41 -15.16 -19.07 3.25
C GLN A 41 -13.67 -18.99 3.62
N ASN A 42 -12.88 -18.16 2.92
CA ASN A 42 -11.43 -18.07 3.11
C ASN A 42 -10.96 -16.69 3.60
N SER A 43 -11.88 -15.75 3.84
CA SER A 43 -11.58 -14.44 4.43
C SER A 43 -12.83 -13.76 4.96
N SER A 44 -12.63 -12.84 5.90
CA SER A 44 -13.66 -11.92 6.41
C SER A 44 -13.41 -10.50 5.90
N LEU A 45 -14.44 -9.69 5.76
CA LEU A 45 -14.29 -8.28 5.37
C LEU A 45 -14.26 -7.38 6.60
N MET A 46 -13.37 -6.39 6.56
CA MET A 46 -13.33 -5.26 7.48
C MET A 46 -14.24 -4.13 6.95
N PHE A 47 -14.56 -3.19 7.82
CA PHE A 47 -15.33 -1.98 7.56
C PHE A 47 -16.67 -2.29 6.89
N GLN A 48 -17.42 -3.25 7.45
CA GLN A 48 -18.80 -3.52 7.02
C GLN A 48 -19.76 -2.54 7.69
N ASP A 49 -20.90 -2.27 7.06
CA ASP A 49 -21.85 -1.24 7.57
C ASP A 49 -22.46 -1.61 8.93
N ASP A 50 -22.47 -2.90 9.27
CA ASP A 50 -22.91 -3.48 10.53
C ASP A 50 -21.75 -3.77 11.51
N GLU A 51 -20.50 -3.45 11.16
CA GLU A 51 -19.35 -3.60 12.06
C GLU A 51 -19.39 -2.52 13.15
N ALA A 52 -19.20 -2.94 14.40
CA ALA A 52 -19.20 -2.02 15.53
C ALA A 52 -18.11 -0.94 15.40
N LEU A 53 -18.45 0.31 15.71
CA LEU A 53 -17.57 1.45 15.54
C LEU A 53 -16.29 1.33 16.40
N GLU A 54 -16.38 0.77 17.60
CA GLU A 54 -15.19 0.51 18.43
C GLU A 54 -14.22 -0.49 17.78
N VAL A 55 -14.71 -1.44 16.99
CA VAL A 55 -13.86 -2.42 16.28
C VAL A 55 -13.17 -1.72 15.11
N MET A 56 -13.94 -0.99 14.29
CA MET A 56 -13.42 -0.27 13.11
C MET A 56 -12.37 0.79 13.47
N THR A 57 -12.48 1.39 14.65
CA THR A 57 -11.56 2.45 15.14
C THR A 57 -10.51 1.96 16.15
N SER A 58 -10.48 0.65 16.41
CA SER A 58 -9.50 0.03 17.32
C SER A 58 -8.08 0.09 16.75
N GLU A 59 -7.08 -0.02 17.63
CA GLU A 59 -5.67 -0.13 17.22
C GLU A 59 -5.41 -1.33 16.30
N SER A 60 -6.25 -2.37 16.37
CA SER A 60 -6.15 -3.53 15.47
C SER A 60 -6.38 -3.18 13.99
N ARG A 61 -7.08 -2.07 13.70
CA ARG A 61 -7.32 -1.52 12.34
C ARG A 61 -6.31 -0.46 11.92
N THR A 62 -5.23 -0.27 12.68
CA THR A 62 -4.14 0.65 12.32
C THR A 62 -3.17 0.01 11.35
N TYR A 63 -2.78 0.71 10.29
CA TYR A 63 -1.83 0.18 9.31
C TYR A 63 -0.84 1.25 8.84
N SER A 64 0.35 0.83 8.43
CA SER A 64 1.26 1.71 7.70
C SER A 64 0.80 1.79 6.24
N ILE A 65 0.75 3.00 5.65
CA ILE A 65 0.38 3.17 4.25
C ILE A 65 1.32 2.39 3.30
N SER A 66 2.58 2.23 3.69
CA SER A 66 3.58 1.43 2.96
C SER A 66 3.38 -0.07 3.08
N GLN A 67 2.51 -0.52 4.00
CA GLN A 67 2.16 -1.91 4.26
C GLN A 67 0.63 -2.07 4.17
N VAL A 68 0.05 -1.57 3.07
CA VAL A 68 -1.41 -1.67 2.82
C VAL A 68 -1.88 -3.12 2.78
N ILE A 69 -1.01 -4.02 2.28
CA ILE A 69 -1.10 -5.45 2.55
C ILE A 69 -0.34 -5.68 3.85
N ARG A 70 -1.06 -5.69 4.97
CA ARG A 70 -0.45 -5.88 6.28
C ARG A 70 -0.35 -7.35 6.59
N ILE A 71 0.87 -7.80 6.87
CA ILE A 71 1.13 -9.10 7.48
C ILE A 71 1.53 -8.86 8.93
N LYS A 72 0.79 -9.45 9.86
CA LYS A 72 1.03 -9.27 11.30
C LYS A 72 1.17 -10.63 11.98
N PRO A 73 2.27 -10.93 12.67
CA PRO A 73 2.34 -12.10 13.54
C PRO A 73 1.29 -12.01 14.64
N ILE A 74 0.55 -13.09 14.84
CA ILE A 74 -0.36 -13.27 15.97
C ILE A 74 0.37 -13.97 17.11
N ASP A 75 1.13 -14.99 16.75
CA ASP A 75 1.99 -15.81 17.61
C ASP A 75 3.15 -16.35 16.75
N GLU A 76 3.95 -17.26 17.32
CA GLU A 76 5.13 -17.82 16.64
C GLU A 76 4.78 -18.58 15.35
N LYS A 77 3.53 -19.03 15.20
CA LYS A 77 3.10 -19.95 14.14
C LYS A 77 2.05 -19.36 13.21
N THR A 78 1.39 -18.28 13.62
CA THR A 78 0.20 -17.76 12.98
C THR A 78 0.39 -16.29 12.60
N ILE A 79 -0.06 -15.95 11.41
CA ILE A 79 -0.12 -14.57 10.89
C ILE A 79 -1.55 -14.18 10.57
N GLU A 80 -1.81 -12.88 10.65
CA GLU A 80 -2.93 -12.21 10.02
C GLU A 80 -2.46 -11.57 8.71
N VAL A 81 -3.21 -11.79 7.64
CA VAL A 81 -3.04 -11.14 6.33
C VAL A 81 -4.25 -10.22 6.12
N SER A 82 -4.01 -8.93 5.95
CA SER A 82 -5.07 -7.93 5.81
C SER A 82 -4.79 -6.99 4.63
N ASN A 83 -5.80 -6.76 3.78
CA ASN A 83 -5.78 -5.71 2.76
C ASN A 83 -6.52 -4.50 3.30
N PHE A 84 -5.87 -3.34 3.43
CA PHE A 84 -6.51 -2.10 3.87
C PHE A 84 -6.99 -1.20 2.71
N ALA A 85 -6.77 -1.62 1.47
CA ALA A 85 -7.20 -0.89 0.29
C ALA A 85 -8.69 -1.17 -0.06
N PRO A 86 -9.39 -0.20 -0.66
CA PRO A 86 -10.78 -0.35 -1.10
C PRO A 86 -10.92 -1.06 -2.47
N PHE A 87 -9.94 -1.88 -2.84
CA PHE A 87 -9.94 -2.64 -4.08
C PHE A 87 -9.24 -3.99 -3.86
N ASP A 88 -9.56 -4.96 -4.71
CA ASP A 88 -8.93 -6.29 -4.67
C ASP A 88 -7.46 -6.19 -5.08
N ILE A 89 -6.58 -6.84 -4.33
CA ILE A 89 -5.16 -6.93 -4.67
C ILE A 89 -4.86 -8.32 -5.19
N GLU A 90 -4.23 -8.38 -6.36
CA GLU A 90 -3.91 -9.62 -7.06
C GLU A 90 -2.40 -9.75 -7.29
N ASP A 91 -1.92 -10.99 -7.40
CA ASP A 91 -0.55 -11.36 -7.75
C ASP A 91 0.58 -10.72 -6.91
N ALA A 92 0.33 -10.49 -5.61
CA ALA A 92 1.37 -10.01 -4.69
C ALA A 92 2.23 -11.18 -4.16
N VAL A 93 3.54 -10.99 -4.09
CA VAL A 93 4.47 -11.88 -3.38
C VAL A 93 4.77 -11.27 -2.02
N ILE A 94 4.49 -12.01 -0.97
CA ILE A 94 4.81 -11.62 0.40
C ILE A 94 6.23 -12.05 0.71
N LEU A 95 7.00 -11.07 1.17
CA LEU A 95 8.39 -11.22 1.55
C LEU A 95 8.48 -11.24 3.07
N ALA A 96 9.38 -12.06 3.61
CA ALA A 96 9.66 -12.09 5.04
C ALA A 96 11.16 -11.97 5.30
N THR A 97 11.54 -11.18 6.29
CA THR A 97 12.90 -11.05 6.79
C THR A 97 12.92 -11.62 8.20
N ILE A 98 13.63 -12.74 8.39
CA ILE A 98 13.66 -13.49 9.65
C ILE A 98 15.01 -13.23 10.34
N GLU A 99 14.98 -12.79 11.58
CA GLU A 99 16.15 -12.43 12.43
C GLU A 99 17.10 -11.40 11.80
N GLY A 100 16.61 -10.55 10.90
CA GLY A 100 17.43 -9.58 10.17
C GLY A 100 18.31 -10.19 9.07
N ASN A 101 18.10 -11.47 8.74
CA ASN A 101 18.82 -12.18 7.68
C ASN A 101 18.19 -11.93 6.28
N THR A 102 18.56 -12.76 5.31
CA THR A 102 18.06 -12.72 3.92
C THR A 102 16.53 -12.72 3.85
N GLN A 103 15.99 -11.87 2.97
CA GLN A 103 14.56 -11.78 2.68
C GLN A 103 14.10 -12.98 1.83
N VAL A 104 13.05 -13.67 2.26
CA VAL A 104 12.49 -14.85 1.59
C VAL A 104 11.11 -14.58 1.00
N GLN A 105 10.82 -15.18 -0.15
CA GLN A 105 9.50 -15.21 -0.78
C GLN A 105 8.60 -16.18 -0.02
N LEU A 106 7.88 -15.69 0.99
CA LEU A 106 7.14 -16.51 1.94
C LEU A 106 5.91 -17.18 1.31
N PHE A 107 5.10 -16.41 0.57
CA PHE A 107 3.96 -16.93 -0.20
C PHE A 107 3.53 -15.92 -1.27
N LYS A 108 2.75 -16.39 -2.24
CA LYS A 108 2.11 -15.53 -3.25
C LYS A 108 0.61 -15.44 -2.96
N ILE A 109 0.09 -14.22 -2.84
CA ILE A 109 -1.33 -13.94 -2.86
C ILE A 109 -1.78 -13.90 -4.32
N LYS A 110 -2.61 -14.85 -4.73
CA LYS A 110 -3.29 -14.79 -6.02
C LYS A 110 -4.31 -13.65 -6.02
N LYS A 111 -5.13 -13.57 -4.97
CA LYS A 111 -6.12 -12.51 -4.76
C LYS A 111 -6.44 -12.34 -3.28
N ILE A 112 -6.58 -11.10 -2.82
CA ILE A 112 -7.19 -10.72 -1.54
C ILE A 112 -8.23 -9.64 -1.80
N ARG A 113 -9.47 -9.85 -1.31
CA ARG A 113 -10.53 -8.87 -1.52
C ARG A 113 -10.22 -7.52 -0.89
N ALA A 114 -10.82 -6.46 -1.43
CA ALA A 114 -10.88 -5.16 -0.78
C ALA A 114 -11.26 -5.30 0.69
N HIS A 115 -10.50 -4.64 1.57
CA HIS A 115 -10.73 -4.68 3.01
C HIS A 115 -10.80 -6.07 3.66
N ALA A 116 -10.30 -7.13 3.01
CA ALA A 116 -10.34 -8.47 3.60
C ALA A 116 -9.24 -8.70 4.64
N THR A 117 -9.53 -9.56 5.62
CA THR A 117 -8.59 -10.08 6.60
C THR A 117 -8.76 -11.58 6.79
N GLN A 118 -7.65 -12.29 6.96
CA GLN A 118 -7.61 -13.73 7.21
C GLN A 118 -6.45 -14.12 8.13
N LYS A 119 -6.69 -15.08 9.01
CA LYS A 119 -5.63 -15.72 9.81
C LYS A 119 -5.16 -17.02 9.15
N MET A 120 -3.87 -17.26 9.13
CA MET A 120 -3.29 -18.50 8.62
C MET A 120 -1.99 -18.83 9.33
N LYS A 121 -1.59 -20.11 9.33
CA LYS A 121 -0.26 -20.52 9.77
C LYS A 121 0.80 -20.05 8.76
N TYR A 122 2.02 -19.81 9.22
CA TYR A 122 3.16 -19.62 8.32
C TYR A 122 3.29 -20.80 7.34
N PRO A 123 3.61 -20.55 6.06
CA PRO A 123 3.83 -21.61 5.09
C PRO A 123 4.92 -22.63 5.49
N PHE A 124 5.94 -22.21 6.24
CA PHE A 124 6.99 -23.10 6.77
C PHE A 124 6.56 -23.93 7.99
N VAL A 125 5.51 -23.50 8.71
CA VAL A 125 4.91 -24.27 9.80
C VAL A 125 3.92 -25.32 9.24
N ASP A 126 3.11 -24.90 8.26
CA ASP A 126 2.06 -25.74 7.66
C ASP A 126 2.23 -25.82 6.13
N GLY A 127 3.29 -26.54 5.73
CA GLY A 127 3.65 -26.74 4.34
C GLY A 127 5.13 -27.10 4.11
N ILE A 128 5.74 -26.34 3.20
CA ILE A 128 7.08 -26.58 2.63
C ILE A 128 8.17 -25.98 3.53
N SER A 129 9.38 -26.55 3.50
CA SER A 129 10.53 -26.00 4.22
C SER A 129 11.49 -25.23 3.32
N SER A 130 11.47 -25.48 2.01
CA SER A 130 12.35 -24.81 1.05
C SER A 130 11.66 -23.63 0.37
N PHE A 131 12.28 -22.47 0.44
CA PHE A 131 11.81 -21.20 -0.12
C PHE A 131 12.87 -20.60 -1.05
N LEU A 132 12.51 -19.53 -1.73
CA LEU A 132 13.43 -18.72 -2.52
C LEU A 132 13.71 -17.40 -1.78
N ASP A 133 14.94 -16.91 -1.85
CA ASP A 133 15.23 -15.52 -1.51
C ASP A 133 14.91 -14.55 -2.67
N ALA A 134 15.23 -13.27 -2.50
CA ALA A 134 15.03 -12.24 -3.51
C ALA A 134 15.87 -12.49 -4.79
N GLU A 135 16.99 -13.21 -4.69
CA GLU A 135 17.86 -13.59 -5.80
C GLU A 135 17.53 -14.98 -6.39
N ASN A 136 16.40 -15.57 -5.99
CA ASN A 136 15.96 -16.91 -6.39
C ASN A 136 16.90 -18.05 -5.97
N LYS A 137 17.66 -17.87 -4.89
CA LYS A 137 18.43 -18.94 -4.26
C LYS A 137 17.59 -19.65 -3.21
N LYS A 138 17.85 -20.94 -3.05
CA LYS A 138 17.15 -21.80 -2.08
C LYS A 138 17.51 -21.42 -0.65
N VAL A 139 16.49 -21.25 0.20
CA VAL A 139 16.61 -21.07 1.64
C VAL A 139 15.82 -22.17 2.35
N ASP A 140 16.44 -22.86 3.31
CA ASP A 140 15.76 -23.86 4.14
C ASP A 140 15.29 -23.24 5.47
N LEU A 141 13.99 -23.32 5.72
CA LEU A 141 13.30 -22.85 6.92
C LEU A 141 12.78 -24.02 7.78
N SER A 142 13.28 -25.25 7.56
CA SER A 142 12.90 -26.45 8.32
C SER A 142 13.02 -26.29 9.84
N GLN A 143 14.01 -25.52 10.31
CA GLN A 143 14.21 -25.21 11.73
C GLN A 143 13.00 -24.53 12.39
N TYR A 144 12.18 -23.79 11.63
CA TYR A 144 11.02 -23.07 12.15
C TYR A 144 9.72 -23.87 12.07
N LYS A 145 9.74 -25.09 11.52
CA LYS A 145 8.53 -25.88 11.26
C LYS A 145 7.75 -26.23 12.53
N THR A 146 8.46 -26.59 13.59
CA THR A 146 7.84 -27.03 14.86
C THR A 146 7.69 -25.89 15.86
N THR A 147 8.66 -24.99 15.95
CA THR A 147 8.69 -23.91 16.94
C THR A 147 8.06 -22.62 16.44
N GLY A 148 8.13 -22.34 15.14
CA GLY A 148 7.73 -21.05 14.57
C GLY A 148 8.84 -20.00 14.67
N VAL A 149 8.47 -18.73 14.46
CA VAL A 149 9.37 -17.56 14.56
C VAL A 149 8.74 -16.54 15.50
N SER A 150 9.50 -16.07 16.49
CA SER A 150 9.03 -15.05 17.42
C SER A 150 8.51 -13.80 16.69
N PRO A 151 7.35 -13.22 17.08
CA PRO A 151 6.77 -12.03 16.45
C PRO A 151 7.72 -10.83 16.28
N ASP A 152 8.68 -10.64 17.18
CA ASP A 152 9.67 -9.56 17.17
C ASP A 152 10.90 -9.86 16.28
N LYS A 153 11.03 -11.10 15.81
CA LYS A 153 12.14 -11.60 14.99
C LYS A 153 11.77 -11.72 13.52
N ILE A 154 10.61 -11.23 13.11
CA ILE A 154 10.16 -11.29 11.72
C ILE A 154 9.55 -9.97 11.27
N ALA A 155 9.93 -9.54 10.06
CA ALA A 155 9.35 -8.39 9.38
C ALA A 155 8.84 -8.83 8.01
N PHE A 156 7.86 -8.09 7.47
CA PHE A 156 7.25 -8.40 6.18
C PHE A 156 7.32 -7.21 5.25
N ASP A 157 7.32 -7.53 3.96
CA ASP A 157 7.10 -6.58 2.88
C ASP A 157 6.34 -7.29 1.75
N PHE A 158 6.00 -6.57 0.69
CA PHE A 158 5.40 -7.17 -0.50
C PHE A 158 6.05 -6.67 -1.79
N THR A 159 5.99 -7.52 -2.82
CA THR A 159 6.44 -7.19 -4.15
C THR A 159 5.52 -7.79 -5.21
N GLY A 160 5.73 -7.43 -6.47
CA GLY A 160 4.92 -7.87 -7.59
C GLY A 160 5.21 -7.02 -8.83
N GLU A 161 4.78 -7.52 -9.97
CA GLU A 161 5.11 -6.93 -11.28
C GLU A 161 3.92 -6.19 -11.91
N ASN A 162 2.69 -6.41 -11.40
CA ASN A 162 1.52 -5.70 -11.92
C ASN A 162 1.53 -4.21 -11.51
N GLU A 163 0.88 -3.39 -12.33
CA GLU A 163 0.88 -1.93 -12.18
C GLU A 163 0.41 -1.47 -10.80
N THR A 164 -0.64 -2.09 -10.26
CA THR A 164 -1.19 -1.77 -8.95
C THR A 164 -0.15 -1.97 -7.84
N ILE A 165 0.52 -3.12 -7.81
CA ILE A 165 1.57 -3.39 -6.83
C ILE A 165 2.75 -2.43 -7.01
N LEU A 166 3.16 -2.14 -8.25
CA LEU A 166 4.22 -1.18 -8.52
C LEU A 166 3.89 0.23 -8.00
N LYS A 167 2.62 0.68 -8.12
CA LYS A 167 2.17 1.95 -7.54
C LYS A 167 2.15 1.89 -6.00
N LEU A 168 1.61 0.82 -5.40
CA LEU A 168 1.58 0.64 -3.95
C LEU A 168 2.99 0.63 -3.34
N LYS A 169 3.98 0.02 -3.99
CA LYS A 169 5.37 0.01 -3.53
C LYS A 169 6.00 1.41 -3.48
N LYS A 170 5.54 2.37 -4.27
CA LYS A 170 6.03 3.77 -4.19
C LYS A 170 5.69 4.40 -2.83
N LEU A 171 4.61 3.95 -2.18
CA LEU A 171 4.19 4.44 -0.86
C LEU A 171 5.18 4.07 0.26
N LYS A 172 6.19 3.22 0.00
CA LYS A 172 7.30 2.96 0.94
C LYS A 172 8.09 4.20 1.34
N ALA A 173 8.02 5.26 0.53
CA ALA A 173 8.62 6.55 0.84
C ALA A 173 7.90 7.29 1.99
N LEU A 174 6.66 6.90 2.32
CA LEU A 174 5.86 7.49 3.39
C LEU A 174 6.01 6.70 4.69
N LYS A 175 6.04 7.42 5.82
CA LYS A 175 6.04 6.84 7.18
C LYS A 175 4.66 6.85 7.84
N TRP A 176 3.62 7.12 7.04
CA TRP A 176 2.28 7.37 7.56
C TRP A 176 1.67 6.12 8.17
N THR A 177 1.43 6.18 9.47
CA THR A 177 0.53 5.26 10.16
C THR A 177 -0.90 5.80 10.06
N ILE A 178 -1.83 5.03 9.51
CA ILE A 178 -3.23 5.39 9.35
C ILE A 178 -4.04 4.70 10.43
N LYS A 179 -4.79 5.48 11.21
CA LYS A 179 -5.76 5.00 12.18
C LYS A 179 -7.08 5.72 11.96
N TYR A 180 -8.19 4.98 11.92
CA TYR A 180 -9.51 5.60 11.93
C TYR A 180 -9.91 5.96 13.36
N HIS A 181 -10.59 7.09 13.53
CA HIS A 181 -10.98 7.63 14.82
C HIS A 181 -12.44 8.09 14.76
N ASN A 182 -13.16 7.84 15.85
CA ASN A 182 -14.40 8.54 16.17
C ASN A 182 -14.10 9.73 17.10
N TYR A 183 -14.10 10.95 16.58
CA TYR A 183 -13.87 12.17 17.37
C TYR A 183 -15.14 12.71 18.02
N ASP A 184 -16.30 12.16 17.68
CA ASP A 184 -17.58 12.56 18.23
C ASP A 184 -18.43 11.34 18.63
N PRO A 185 -18.03 10.60 19.69
CA PRO A 185 -18.73 9.40 20.12
C PRO A 185 -20.16 9.63 20.60
N ASN A 186 -20.52 10.87 20.93
CA ASN A 186 -21.84 11.22 21.45
C ASN A 186 -22.73 11.89 20.40
N ASN A 187 -22.26 12.05 19.16
CA ASN A 187 -22.97 12.75 18.08
C ASN A 187 -23.46 14.15 18.52
N ASP A 188 -22.56 14.95 19.11
CA ASP A 188 -22.87 16.30 19.58
C ASP A 188 -23.08 17.24 18.39
N PRO A 189 -24.30 17.77 18.17
CA PRO A 189 -24.59 18.65 17.04
C PRO A 189 -23.81 19.98 17.08
N ASN A 190 -23.12 20.31 18.18
CA ASN A 190 -22.27 21.48 18.29
C ASN A 190 -20.83 21.22 17.85
N ASN A 191 -20.42 19.97 17.72
CA ASN A 191 -19.07 19.58 17.31
C ASN A 191 -18.86 19.81 15.79
N ASN A 192 -17.60 20.01 15.37
CA ASN A 192 -17.23 20.01 13.95
C ASN A 192 -17.07 18.59 13.40
N TRP A 193 -16.85 17.63 14.30
CA TRP A 193 -16.77 16.20 14.02
C TRP A 193 -18.15 15.55 14.02
N MET A 194 -18.25 14.40 13.38
CA MET A 194 -19.41 13.52 13.46
C MET A 194 -18.94 12.06 13.64
N PRO A 195 -19.82 11.15 14.10
CA PRO A 195 -19.48 9.74 14.16
C PRO A 195 -19.04 9.19 12.80
N THR A 196 -17.82 8.67 12.74
CA THR A 196 -17.28 8.03 11.54
C THR A 196 -18.07 6.76 11.21
N THR A 197 -18.49 6.59 9.96
CA THR A 197 -19.17 5.37 9.48
C THR A 197 -18.23 4.43 8.73
N ALA A 198 -18.67 3.19 8.48
CA ALA A 198 -17.94 2.26 7.64
C ALA A 198 -17.71 2.79 6.21
N LYS A 199 -18.73 3.44 5.63
CA LYS A 199 -18.64 4.13 4.33
C LYS A 199 -17.52 5.17 4.33
N ASP A 200 -17.46 6.00 5.38
CA ASP A 200 -16.42 7.02 5.50
C ASP A 200 -15.04 6.39 5.53
N ILE A 201 -14.84 5.33 6.33
CA ILE A 201 -13.56 4.63 6.43
C ILE A 201 -13.11 4.06 5.08
N ARG A 202 -14.02 3.41 4.35
CA ARG A 202 -13.67 2.81 3.05
C ARG A 202 -13.24 3.89 2.05
N ARG A 203 -13.95 5.02 1.98
CA ARG A 203 -13.58 6.16 1.14
C ARG A 203 -12.27 6.80 1.59
N PHE A 204 -12.11 7.04 2.89
CA PHE A 204 -10.91 7.64 3.48
C PHE A 204 -9.67 6.78 3.20
N SER A 205 -9.79 5.44 3.27
CA SER A 205 -8.71 4.53 2.91
C SER A 205 -8.23 4.73 1.47
N GLY A 206 -9.15 4.98 0.53
CA GLY A 206 -8.83 5.27 -0.86
C GLY A 206 -8.22 6.65 -1.05
N LEU A 207 -8.78 7.67 -0.38
CA LEU A 207 -8.25 9.03 -0.37
C LEU A 207 -6.79 9.05 0.12
N MET A 208 -6.45 8.35 1.20
CA MET A 208 -5.07 8.31 1.70
C MET A 208 -4.09 7.69 0.70
N LEU A 209 -4.50 6.63 -0.01
CA LEU A 209 -3.68 6.01 -1.06
C LEU A 209 -3.47 6.98 -2.24
N ASN A 210 -4.53 7.63 -2.70
CA ASN A 210 -4.47 8.59 -3.81
C ASN A 210 -3.67 9.85 -3.45
N MET A 211 -3.84 10.37 -2.24
CA MET A 211 -3.06 11.49 -1.73
C MET A 211 -1.59 11.11 -1.57
N GLY A 212 -1.31 9.94 -0.99
CA GLY A 212 0.05 9.44 -0.79
C GLY A 212 0.80 9.27 -2.12
N ILE A 213 0.17 8.72 -3.16
CA ILE A 213 0.83 8.51 -4.46
C ILE A 213 1.17 9.84 -5.16
N VAL A 214 0.37 10.89 -4.94
CA VAL A 214 0.68 12.23 -5.46
C VAL A 214 1.88 12.81 -4.72
N PHE A 215 1.89 12.76 -3.38
CA PHE A 215 2.99 13.30 -2.58
C PHE A 215 4.35 12.65 -2.89
N VAL A 216 4.38 11.34 -3.17
CA VAL A 216 5.64 10.65 -3.52
C VAL A 216 6.01 10.77 -5.00
N SER A 217 5.23 11.51 -5.80
CA SER A 217 5.53 11.69 -7.21
C SER A 217 6.61 12.74 -7.44
N ASP A 218 7.50 12.49 -8.41
CA ASP A 218 8.54 13.44 -8.79
C ASP A 218 7.93 14.78 -9.24
N LYS A 219 6.79 14.72 -9.96
CA LYS A 219 6.04 15.91 -10.40
C LYS A 219 5.62 16.79 -9.23
N PHE A 220 5.06 16.20 -8.16
CA PHE A 220 4.66 16.98 -6.98
C PHE A 220 5.89 17.56 -6.29
N LYS A 221 6.92 16.74 -6.05
CA LYS A 221 8.16 17.19 -5.40
C LYS A 221 8.78 18.38 -6.14
N GLU A 222 8.95 18.26 -7.45
CA GLU A 222 9.52 19.32 -8.29
C GLU A 222 8.66 20.59 -8.24
N ALA A 223 7.34 20.47 -8.45
CA ALA A 223 6.44 21.61 -8.41
C ALA A 223 6.43 22.30 -7.04
N PHE A 224 6.44 21.53 -5.95
CA PHE A 224 6.48 22.05 -4.59
C PHE A 224 7.79 22.77 -4.28
N LEU A 225 8.93 22.20 -4.65
CA LEU A 225 10.25 22.81 -4.42
C LEU A 225 10.47 24.06 -5.29
N ASN A 226 9.77 24.18 -6.42
CA ASN A 226 9.79 25.37 -7.26
C ASN A 226 8.74 26.43 -6.88
N GLU A 227 7.73 26.06 -6.07
CA GLU A 227 6.67 26.97 -5.63
C GLU A 227 7.19 28.02 -4.64
N GLN A 228 6.61 29.22 -4.69
CA GLN A 228 6.90 30.26 -3.71
C GLN A 228 6.05 30.04 -2.45
N ILE A 229 6.63 29.39 -1.45
CA ILE A 229 5.97 29.12 -0.18
C ILE A 229 6.28 30.23 0.83
N ILE A 230 5.26 30.82 1.43
CA ILE A 230 5.35 31.81 2.51
C ILE A 230 5.16 31.09 3.84
N GLY A 231 6.05 31.34 4.80
CA GLY A 231 6.04 30.71 6.12
C GLY A 231 4.92 31.23 7.04
N ASN A 232 4.96 30.77 8.31
CA ASN A 232 3.94 31.07 9.32
C ASN A 232 3.91 32.52 9.81
N ASP A 233 4.87 33.36 9.43
CA ASP A 233 4.84 34.81 9.67
C ASP A 233 3.99 35.56 8.63
N GLY A 234 3.51 34.84 7.61
CA GLY A 234 2.70 35.33 6.51
C GLY A 234 3.40 36.29 5.54
N LYS A 235 4.72 36.46 5.67
CA LYS A 235 5.51 37.47 4.95
C LYS A 235 6.77 36.91 4.30
N THR A 236 7.50 36.06 5.01
CA THR A 236 8.81 35.57 4.58
C THR A 236 8.64 34.33 3.73
N ALA A 237 9.29 34.31 2.56
CA ALA A 237 9.35 33.13 1.72
C ALA A 237 10.31 32.10 2.32
N LEU A 238 9.91 30.84 2.33
CA LEU A 238 10.77 29.73 2.73
C LEU A 238 11.94 29.60 1.74
N THR A 239 13.13 29.38 2.28
CA THR A 239 14.30 28.95 1.54
C THR A 239 14.11 27.55 0.94
N LEU A 240 14.97 27.16 0.00
CA LEU A 240 14.93 25.81 -0.57
C LEU A 240 15.07 24.73 0.53
N ALA A 241 16.00 24.90 1.46
CA ALA A 241 16.22 23.96 2.56
C ALA A 241 14.99 23.82 3.47
N GLU A 242 14.27 24.92 3.74
CA GLU A 242 13.03 24.89 4.52
C GLU A 242 11.88 24.21 3.75
N LYS A 243 11.80 24.40 2.43
CA LYS A 243 10.84 23.64 1.59
C LYS A 243 11.19 22.15 1.56
N GLU A 244 12.46 21.79 1.40
CA GLU A 244 12.90 20.40 1.49
C GLU A 244 12.56 19.79 2.85
N LYS A 245 12.74 20.53 3.93
CA LYS A 245 12.31 20.12 5.27
C LYS A 245 10.80 19.91 5.32
N ALA A 246 9.99 20.88 4.88
CA ALA A 246 8.53 20.77 4.89
C ALA A 246 8.03 19.57 4.07
N TYR A 247 8.61 19.33 2.89
CA TYR A 247 8.32 18.15 2.09
C TYR A 247 8.70 16.85 2.83
N ASN A 248 9.88 16.80 3.46
CA ASN A 248 10.29 15.65 4.26
C ASN A 248 9.39 15.45 5.49
N ASP A 249 8.89 16.52 6.12
CA ASP A 249 7.93 16.42 7.23
C ASP A 249 6.61 15.81 6.74
N ILE A 250 6.16 16.13 5.52
CA ILE A 250 5.00 15.47 4.90
C ILE A 250 5.28 13.98 4.73
N LEU A 251 6.40 13.59 4.11
CA LEU A 251 6.70 12.18 3.87
C LEU A 251 6.88 11.39 5.18
N ASN A 252 7.50 11.99 6.18
CA ASN A 252 7.83 11.35 7.45
C ASN A 252 6.76 11.55 8.54
N HIS A 253 5.60 12.13 8.21
CA HIS A 253 4.52 12.32 9.17
C HIS A 253 4.13 10.99 9.82
N ALA A 254 4.27 10.90 11.14
CA ALA A 254 4.28 9.60 11.82
C ALA A 254 2.90 8.92 11.82
N ARG A 255 1.83 9.68 12.00
CA ARG A 255 0.49 9.12 12.21
C ARG A 255 -0.63 10.09 11.83
N PHE A 256 -1.63 9.60 11.10
CA PHE A 256 -2.91 10.27 10.92
C PHE A 256 -4.02 9.49 11.63
N ASN A 257 -4.73 10.19 12.50
CA ASN A 257 -5.96 9.76 13.14
C ASN A 257 -7.12 10.38 12.34
N CYS A 258 -7.61 9.59 11.38
CA CYS A 258 -8.56 9.97 10.36
C CYS A 258 -10.01 9.90 10.89
N GLY A 259 -10.75 10.99 10.78
CA GLY A 259 -12.16 11.05 11.20
C GLY A 259 -13.05 11.84 10.23
N LYS A 260 -14.34 11.89 10.55
CA LYS A 260 -15.34 12.58 9.73
C LYS A 260 -15.71 13.93 10.32
N VAL A 261 -15.74 14.97 9.48
CA VAL A 261 -16.25 16.31 9.86
C VAL A 261 -17.55 16.63 9.12
N ASP A 262 -18.33 17.55 9.68
CA ASP A 262 -19.64 17.98 9.14
C ASP A 262 -19.67 19.48 8.81
N LYS A 263 -19.26 20.34 9.76
CA LYS A 263 -19.40 21.81 9.65
C LYS A 263 -18.30 22.53 8.86
N VAL A 264 -17.21 21.84 8.58
CA VAL A 264 -16.04 22.34 7.86
C VAL A 264 -15.64 21.32 6.80
N SER A 265 -14.98 21.76 5.72
CA SER A 265 -14.55 20.84 4.65
C SER A 265 -13.40 19.92 5.09
N GLY A 266 -12.55 20.38 5.99
CA GLY A 266 -11.44 19.62 6.55
C GLY A 266 -11.04 20.13 7.93
N LEU A 267 -10.33 19.30 8.67
CA LEU A 267 -9.74 19.65 9.96
C LEU A 267 -8.44 18.85 10.17
N GLY A 268 -7.30 19.52 10.03
CA GLY A 268 -5.97 18.98 10.21
C GLY A 268 -5.20 19.63 11.36
N GLY A 269 -4.23 18.92 11.93
CA GLY A 269 -3.32 19.46 12.93
C GLY A 269 -2.62 18.37 13.74
N GLY A 270 -1.28 18.35 13.70
CA GLY A 270 -0.50 17.23 14.24
C GLY A 270 -1.02 15.89 13.71
N ALA A 271 -1.38 14.96 14.60
CA ALA A 271 -1.91 13.66 14.19
C ALA A 271 -3.39 13.68 13.74
N THR A 272 -4.12 14.78 13.95
CA THR A 272 -5.55 14.86 13.63
C THR A 272 -5.76 15.16 12.16
N LEU A 273 -6.64 14.40 11.50
CA LEU A 273 -7.02 14.62 10.12
C LEU A 273 -8.50 14.28 9.91
N GLY A 274 -9.27 15.21 9.39
CA GLY A 274 -10.69 15.04 9.13
C GLY A 274 -11.11 15.64 7.80
N TYR A 275 -12.07 15.00 7.14
CA TYR A 275 -12.62 15.47 5.87
C TYR A 275 -14.14 15.32 5.84
N ALA A 276 -14.81 16.26 5.17
CA ALA A 276 -16.26 16.26 5.03
C ALA A 276 -16.78 15.22 4.04
N GLU A 277 -18.10 15.04 3.97
CA GLU A 277 -18.76 14.15 3.00
C GLU A 277 -18.38 14.46 1.56
N HIS A 278 -18.44 15.71 1.14
CA HIS A 278 -18.09 16.07 -0.23
C HIS A 278 -16.62 15.72 -0.55
N ILE A 279 -15.68 15.92 0.36
CA ILE A 279 -14.27 15.55 0.13
C ILE A 279 -14.08 14.03 0.03
N LEU A 280 -14.66 13.27 0.96
CA LEU A 280 -14.58 11.80 0.94
C LEU A 280 -15.38 11.17 -0.21
N HIS A 281 -16.39 11.84 -0.73
CA HIS A 281 -17.12 11.41 -1.91
C HIS A 281 -16.36 11.77 -3.20
N ASP A 282 -15.86 12.99 -3.30
CA ASP A 282 -15.38 13.55 -4.57
C ASP A 282 -13.94 13.15 -4.92
N PHE A 283 -13.12 12.68 -3.96
CA PHE A 283 -11.69 12.41 -4.19
C PHE A 283 -11.38 11.47 -5.37
N ILE A 284 -12.35 10.67 -5.77
CA ILE A 284 -12.21 9.64 -6.79
C ILE A 284 -12.61 10.12 -8.19
N SER A 285 -13.29 11.26 -8.30
CA SER A 285 -13.89 11.74 -9.56
C SER A 285 -13.63 13.23 -9.83
N ILE A 286 -13.40 14.04 -8.80
CA ILE A 286 -13.16 15.47 -8.89
C ILE A 286 -11.93 15.84 -8.04
N ASN A 287 -11.25 16.91 -8.42
CA ASN A 287 -10.10 17.41 -7.67
C ASN A 287 -10.52 17.98 -6.30
N ALA A 288 -10.30 17.21 -5.24
CA ALA A 288 -10.35 17.63 -3.83
C ALA A 288 -8.96 17.98 -3.26
N GLY A 289 -7.98 18.25 -4.14
CA GLY A 289 -6.58 18.46 -3.79
C GLY A 289 -6.32 19.72 -2.98
N ASP A 290 -7.14 20.74 -3.16
CA ASP A 290 -7.00 22.02 -2.47
C ASP A 290 -7.22 21.87 -0.96
N ILE A 291 -8.32 21.23 -0.56
CA ILE A 291 -8.66 20.98 0.85
C ILE A 291 -7.74 19.90 1.44
N THR A 292 -7.50 18.79 0.72
CA THR A 292 -6.66 17.71 1.28
C THR A 292 -5.24 18.14 1.58
N SER A 293 -4.61 18.90 0.69
CA SER A 293 -3.26 19.42 0.94
C SER A 293 -3.22 20.57 1.96
N HIS A 294 -4.29 21.36 2.09
CA HIS A 294 -4.43 22.37 3.15
C HIS A 294 -4.34 21.72 4.52
N GLU A 295 -5.11 20.66 4.77
CA GLU A 295 -5.09 19.98 6.07
C GLU A 295 -3.74 19.29 6.34
N ILE A 296 -3.08 18.77 5.30
CA ILE A 296 -1.71 18.26 5.44
C ILE A 296 -0.73 19.37 5.85
N GLY A 297 -0.90 20.59 5.33
CA GLY A 297 -0.14 21.76 5.77
C GLY A 297 -0.24 22.00 7.28
N HIS A 298 -1.46 21.90 7.84
CA HIS A 298 -1.66 21.95 9.29
C HIS A 298 -0.99 20.80 10.03
N CYS A 299 -1.10 19.57 9.51
CA CYS A 299 -0.47 18.39 10.11
C CYS A 299 1.05 18.53 10.24
N VAL A 300 1.70 19.23 9.30
CA VAL A 300 3.16 19.49 9.36
C VAL A 300 3.53 20.85 9.97
N GLY A 301 2.60 21.51 10.65
CA GLY A 301 2.88 22.65 11.54
C GLY A 301 2.71 24.04 10.92
N PHE A 302 2.07 24.16 9.77
CA PHE A 302 1.74 25.46 9.19
C PHE A 302 0.40 26.00 9.70
N ASN A 303 0.33 27.31 9.89
CA ASN A 303 -0.89 28.02 10.28
C ASN A 303 -1.54 28.71 9.06
N HIS A 304 -2.67 29.37 9.27
CA HIS A 304 -3.41 30.11 8.23
C HIS A 304 -2.67 31.33 7.64
N ASP A 305 -1.59 31.80 8.28
CA ASP A 305 -0.78 32.88 7.71
C ASP A 305 0.13 32.36 6.58
N SER A 306 0.44 31.06 6.53
CA SER A 306 1.24 30.43 5.49
C SER A 306 0.40 30.01 4.27
N ASN A 307 1.00 30.00 3.07
CA ASN A 307 0.38 29.37 1.89
C ASN A 307 0.61 27.86 1.76
N MET A 308 1.12 27.23 2.82
CA MET A 308 0.96 25.80 3.07
C MET A 308 -0.45 25.43 3.53
N THR A 309 -1.28 26.41 3.90
CA THR A 309 -2.69 26.19 4.24
C THR A 309 -3.56 27.04 3.30
N TYR A 310 -3.49 28.36 3.34
CA TYR A 310 -4.29 29.22 2.43
C TYR A 310 -3.49 29.77 1.26
N PRO A 311 -3.91 29.54 0.00
CA PRO A 311 -3.22 30.08 -1.16
C PRO A 311 -3.03 31.59 -1.07
N LYS A 312 -1.88 32.09 -1.55
CA LYS A 312 -1.61 33.53 -1.67
C LYS A 312 -1.41 33.90 -3.13
N THR A 313 -1.95 35.05 -3.52
CA THR A 313 -1.67 35.62 -4.83
C THR A 313 -0.30 36.30 -4.81
N ILE A 314 0.64 35.77 -5.57
CA ILE A 314 1.97 36.36 -5.75
C ILE A 314 2.21 36.53 -7.25
N ASN A 315 2.56 37.75 -7.69
CA ASN A 315 2.71 38.09 -9.10
C ASN A 315 1.51 37.68 -9.97
N ASN A 316 0.29 37.91 -9.47
CA ASN A 316 -1.00 37.51 -10.11
C ASN A 316 -1.21 36.00 -10.29
N VAL A 317 -0.43 35.17 -9.61
CA VAL A 317 -0.57 33.70 -9.62
C VAL A 317 -0.98 33.22 -8.23
N SER A 318 -1.94 32.30 -8.15
CA SER A 318 -2.29 31.62 -6.90
C SER A 318 -1.21 30.59 -6.56
N THR A 319 -0.49 30.83 -5.46
CA THR A 319 0.67 30.05 -5.01
C THR A 319 0.39 29.38 -3.68
N GLY A 320 1.04 28.24 -3.43
CA GLY A 320 0.90 27.46 -2.20
C GLY A 320 0.73 25.97 -2.48
N ILE A 321 0.62 25.18 -1.42
CA ILE A 321 0.49 23.73 -1.56
C ILE A 321 -0.82 23.32 -2.27
N SER A 322 -1.93 24.01 -1.98
CA SER A 322 -3.24 23.73 -2.58
C SER A 322 -3.28 23.95 -4.10
N PRO A 323 -2.72 25.05 -4.65
CA PRO A 323 -2.51 25.21 -6.09
C PRO A 323 -1.62 24.13 -6.70
N VAL A 324 -0.49 23.77 -6.05
CA VAL A 324 0.39 22.69 -6.53
C VAL A 324 -0.37 21.38 -6.59
N MET A 325 -0.96 20.95 -5.48
CA MET A 325 -1.73 19.71 -5.39
C MET A 325 -2.85 19.67 -6.43
N SER A 326 -3.59 20.77 -6.58
CA SER A 326 -4.67 20.85 -7.57
C SER A 326 -4.19 20.67 -9.01
N ARG A 327 -3.03 21.25 -9.37
CA ARG A 327 -2.46 21.05 -10.71
C ARG A 327 -2.05 19.60 -10.92
N ILE A 328 -1.34 19.00 -9.96
CA ILE A 328 -0.87 17.62 -10.07
C ILE A 328 -2.03 16.63 -10.06
N ASN A 329 -3.08 16.86 -9.26
CA ASN A 329 -4.27 16.02 -9.27
C ASN A 329 -4.98 16.01 -10.64
N LYS A 330 -5.08 17.15 -11.32
CA LYS A 330 -5.63 17.22 -12.68
C LYS A 330 -4.83 16.35 -13.65
N ASP A 331 -3.50 16.42 -13.58
CA ASP A 331 -2.62 15.54 -14.36
C ASP A 331 -2.85 14.05 -14.03
N PHE A 332 -3.03 13.73 -12.74
CA PHE A 332 -3.27 12.36 -12.29
C PHE A 332 -4.61 11.82 -12.77
N PHE A 333 -5.67 12.62 -12.75
CA PHE A 333 -6.96 12.26 -13.33
C PHE A 333 -6.85 12.05 -14.84
N ALA A 334 -6.27 13.01 -15.56
CA ALA A 334 -6.11 12.94 -17.01
C ALA A 334 -5.26 11.74 -17.45
N GLY A 335 -4.25 11.37 -16.67
CA GLY A 335 -3.35 10.26 -16.94
C GLY A 335 -3.75 8.91 -16.34
N GLY A 336 -4.85 8.82 -15.59
CA GLY A 336 -5.23 7.58 -14.90
C GLY A 336 -4.20 7.11 -13.86
N LEU A 337 -3.48 8.04 -13.23
CA LEU A 337 -2.31 7.73 -12.40
C LEU A 337 -2.67 7.37 -10.95
N PHE A 338 -3.91 7.63 -10.52
CA PHE A 338 -4.38 7.26 -9.20
C PHE A 338 -4.40 5.74 -8.98
N ILE A 339 -4.18 5.33 -7.74
CA ILE A 339 -4.23 3.92 -7.32
C ILE A 339 -5.69 3.48 -7.22
N VAL A 340 -6.53 4.35 -6.66
CA VAL A 340 -7.96 4.12 -6.45
C VAL A 340 -8.76 4.94 -7.45
N ASN A 341 -9.66 4.28 -8.16
CA ASN A 341 -10.56 4.88 -9.13
C ASN A 341 -11.92 4.19 -9.08
N LEU A 342 -12.93 4.76 -9.74
CA LEU A 342 -14.28 4.20 -9.73
C LEU A 342 -14.31 2.78 -10.32
N GLN A 343 -13.41 2.42 -11.24
CA GLN A 343 -13.42 1.08 -11.84
C GLN A 343 -12.96 -0.02 -10.88
N ASN A 344 -12.03 0.28 -9.96
CA ASN A 344 -11.48 -0.71 -9.03
C ASN A 344 -12.06 -0.64 -7.61
N TYR A 345 -12.76 0.45 -7.26
CA TYR A 345 -13.38 0.58 -5.95
C TYR A 345 -14.50 -0.44 -5.76
N TYR A 346 -14.38 -1.29 -4.74
CA TYR A 346 -15.21 -2.49 -4.64
C TYR A 346 -16.68 -2.23 -4.31
N LYS A 347 -17.01 -1.10 -3.67
CA LYS A 347 -18.36 -0.78 -3.20
C LYS A 347 -18.87 0.54 -3.78
N LEU A 348 -19.29 0.52 -5.04
CA LEU A 348 -19.77 1.70 -5.77
C LEU A 348 -20.98 2.40 -5.13
N SER A 349 -21.78 1.69 -4.34
CA SER A 349 -22.87 2.30 -3.55
C SER A 349 -22.38 3.31 -2.54
N ASP A 350 -21.08 3.28 -2.19
CA ASP A 350 -20.46 4.33 -1.42
C ASP A 350 -20.33 5.62 -2.22
N PHE A 351 -20.78 5.76 -3.46
CA PHE A 351 -20.77 7.03 -4.20
C PHE A 351 -22.15 7.35 -4.83
N GLN A 352 -23.21 6.76 -4.27
CA GLN A 352 -24.59 6.94 -4.72
C GLN A 352 -25.37 7.89 -3.81
#